data_AF-A0A6M3JJW6-F1
#
_entry.id   AF-A0A6M3JJW6-F1
#
_cell.length_a   1.000
_cell.length_b   1.000
_cell.length_c   1.000
_cell.angle_alpha   90.00
_cell.angle_beta   90.00
_cell.angle_gamma   90.00
#
_symmetry.space_group_name_H-M   'P 1'
#
loop_
_entity.id
_entity.type
_entity.pdbx_description
1 polymer ?
#
loop_
_entity_poly.entity_id
_entity_poly.type
_entity_poly.pdbx_seq_one_letter_code
_entity_poly.pdbx_strand_id
1 'polypeptide(L)'
;MMNYPKDWVKIKAAARRALREELNKVDLLDIGAQLYAQDLLKEIINNKHLLEIGRKAVEDVLVEWRDARLSEFPRGNGLVIRERDGKDSSIIRFGTETALKVGLRAIAQYLNKEMEKTI
;
A
#
# COMPACT_ATOMS: atom_id res chain seq x y z
N MET A 1 47.71 -34.83 1.16
CA MET A 1 46.37 -34.93 0.54
C MET A 1 45.35 -35.12 1.65
N MET A 2 44.37 -34.22 1.76
CA MET A 2 43.34 -34.30 2.82
C MET A 2 42.35 -35.41 2.45
N ASN A 3 42.27 -36.46 3.29
CA ASN A 3 41.44 -37.65 3.02
C ASN A 3 39.99 -37.36 3.46
N TYR A 4 39.14 -36.97 2.52
CA TYR A 4 37.73 -36.75 2.82
C TYR A 4 37.03 -38.09 3.13
N PRO A 5 36.17 -38.15 4.16
CA PRO A 5 35.44 -39.38 4.50
C PRO A 5 34.65 -39.91 3.31
N LYS A 6 34.57 -41.24 3.14
CA LYS A 6 33.86 -41.91 2.03
C LYS A 6 32.39 -41.48 1.89
N ASP A 7 31.78 -40.96 2.97
CA ASP A 7 30.40 -40.47 2.99
C ASP A 7 30.25 -38.96 2.74
N TRP A 8 31.34 -38.23 2.49
CA TRP A 8 31.32 -36.78 2.22
C TRP A 8 30.44 -36.41 1.02
N VAL A 9 30.41 -37.26 -0.01
CA VAL A 9 29.55 -37.10 -1.19
C VAL A 9 28.06 -37.20 -0.79
N LYS A 10 27.71 -38.14 0.09
CA LYS A 10 26.32 -38.32 0.57
C LYS A 10 25.89 -37.18 1.48
N ILE A 11 26.77 -36.74 2.38
CA ILE A 11 26.53 -35.59 3.26
C ILE A 11 26.28 -34.33 2.42
N LYS A 12 27.09 -34.09 1.39
CA LYS A 12 26.93 -32.94 0.49
C LYS A 12 25.64 -33.00 -0.33
N ALA A 13 25.24 -34.20 -0.78
CA ALA A 13 23.97 -34.40 -1.49
C ALA A 13 22.75 -34.16 -0.59
N ALA A 14 22.78 -34.66 0.66
CA ALA A 14 21.73 -34.44 1.64
C ALA A 14 21.60 -32.95 2.02
N ALA A 15 22.74 -32.27 2.28
CA ALA A 15 22.76 -30.84 2.58
C ALA A 15 22.21 -29.99 1.42
N ARG A 16 22.56 -30.33 0.17
CA ARG A 16 22.02 -29.64 -1.02
C ARG A 16 20.51 -29.85 -1.17
N ARG A 17 19.99 -31.03 -0.85
CA ARG A 17 18.57 -31.34 -0.90
C ARG A 17 17.79 -30.56 0.15
N ALA A 18 18.26 -30.57 1.40
CA ALA A 18 17.66 -29.82 2.50
C ALA A 18 17.67 -28.32 2.22
N LEU A 19 18.80 -27.77 1.73
CA LEU A 19 18.89 -26.37 1.33
C LEU A 19 17.89 -26.02 0.21
N ARG A 20 17.70 -26.91 -0.77
CA ARG A 20 16.75 -26.71 -1.86
C ARG A 20 15.29 -26.79 -1.39
N GLU A 21 14.99 -27.68 -0.44
CA GLU A 21 13.66 -27.75 0.19
C GLU A 21 13.35 -26.51 1.02
N GLU A 22 14.32 -25.97 1.76
CA GLU A 22 14.15 -24.69 2.47
C GLU A 22 14.02 -23.50 1.50
N LEU A 23 14.82 -23.45 0.44
CA LEU A 23 14.70 -22.40 -0.59
C LEU A 23 13.36 -22.47 -1.33
N ASN A 24 12.78 -23.65 -1.50
CA ASN A 24 11.46 -23.81 -2.12
C ASN A 24 10.31 -23.40 -1.19
N LYS A 25 10.53 -23.29 0.13
CA LYS A 25 9.56 -22.71 1.08
C LYS A 25 9.57 -21.18 1.04
N VAL A 26 10.65 -20.60 0.53
CA VAL A 26 10.80 -19.16 0.36
C VAL A 26 10.31 -18.80 -1.03
N ASP A 27 9.12 -18.25 -1.14
CA ASP A 27 8.66 -17.70 -2.42
C ASP A 27 9.45 -16.41 -2.71
N LEU A 28 10.57 -16.56 -3.40
CA LEU A 28 11.46 -15.45 -3.76
C LEU A 28 10.74 -14.41 -4.63
N LEU A 29 9.67 -14.80 -5.34
CA LEU A 29 8.84 -13.86 -6.11
C LEU A 29 8.00 -12.99 -5.16
N ASP A 30 7.48 -13.56 -4.07
CA ASP A 30 6.73 -12.83 -3.03
C ASP A 30 7.63 -11.83 -2.28
N ILE A 31 8.83 -12.25 -1.89
CA ILE A 31 9.80 -11.34 -1.24
C ILE A 31 10.19 -10.18 -2.17
N GLY A 32 10.46 -10.47 -3.44
CA GLY A 32 10.78 -9.44 -4.44
C GLY A 32 9.64 -8.43 -4.61
N ALA A 33 8.39 -8.91 -4.68
CA ALA A 33 7.21 -8.07 -4.77
C ALA A 33 7.01 -7.20 -3.52
N GLN A 34 7.25 -7.76 -2.33
CA GLN A 34 7.16 -7.03 -1.06
C GLN A 34 8.20 -5.91 -0.96
N LEU A 35 9.45 -6.17 -1.33
CA LEU A 35 10.51 -5.16 -1.34
C LEU A 35 10.20 -4.02 -2.31
N TYR A 36 9.76 -4.36 -3.53
CA TYR A 36 9.34 -3.36 -4.51
C TYR A 36 8.17 -2.51 -4.00
N ALA A 37 7.16 -3.13 -3.40
CA ALA A 37 6.02 -2.42 -2.83
C ALA A 37 6.45 -1.47 -1.70
N GLN A 38 7.38 -1.87 -0.84
CA GLN A 38 7.92 -1.00 0.21
C GLN A 38 8.63 0.22 -0.36
N ASP A 39 9.45 0.06 -1.40
CA ASP A 39 10.17 1.18 -2.01
C ASP A 39 9.21 2.13 -2.73
N LEU A 40 8.21 1.60 -3.43
CA LEU A 40 7.14 2.42 -4.01
C LEU A 40 6.39 3.22 -2.96
N LEU A 41 6.05 2.62 -1.82
CA LEU A 41 5.40 3.34 -0.72
C LEU A 41 6.30 4.46 -0.16
N LYS A 42 7.60 4.20 0.00
CA LYS A 42 8.55 5.24 0.43
C LYS A 42 8.62 6.39 -0.57
N GLU A 43 8.60 6.08 -1.88
CA GLU A 43 8.59 7.10 -2.91
C GLU A 43 7.30 7.94 -2.84
N ILE A 44 6.13 7.31 -2.74
CA ILE A 44 4.85 8.00 -2.60
C ILE A 44 4.84 8.90 -1.36
N ILE A 45 5.28 8.40 -0.20
CA ILE A 45 5.32 9.16 1.07
C ILE A 45 6.21 10.41 0.95
N ASN A 46 7.27 10.36 0.15
CA ASN A 46 8.18 11.49 -0.02
C ASN A 46 7.85 12.38 -1.24
N ASN A 47 6.89 11.98 -2.08
CA ASN A 47 6.51 12.73 -3.27
C ASN A 47 5.35 13.69 -2.98
N LYS A 48 5.66 14.96 -2.78
CA LYS A 48 4.68 16.02 -2.48
C LYS A 48 3.56 16.12 -3.51
N HIS A 49 3.85 15.91 -4.79
CA HIS A 49 2.85 16.00 -5.85
C HIS A 49 1.83 14.85 -5.76
N LEU A 50 2.30 13.62 -5.53
CA LEU A 50 1.41 12.47 -5.33
C LEU A 50 0.57 12.62 -4.06
N LEU A 51 1.18 13.08 -2.96
CA LEU A 51 0.44 13.38 -1.73
C LEU A 51 -0.64 14.45 -1.94
N GLU A 52 -0.35 15.48 -2.74
CA GLU A 52 -1.31 16.54 -3.06
C GLU A 52 -2.48 16.01 -3.90
N ILE A 53 -2.24 15.11 -4.85
CA ILE A 53 -3.29 14.42 -5.61
C ILE A 53 -4.19 13.62 -4.67
N GLY A 54 -3.59 12.83 -3.77
CA GLY A 54 -4.32 12.05 -2.78
C GLY A 54 -5.16 12.92 -1.83
N ARG A 55 -4.58 14.03 -1.33
CA ARG A 55 -5.25 14.99 -0.45
C ARG A 55 -6.47 15.60 -1.13
N LYS A 56 -6.32 16.12 -2.35
CA LYS A 56 -7.44 16.72 -3.11
C LYS A 56 -8.57 15.74 -3.32
N ALA A 57 -8.27 14.50 -3.72
CA ALA A 57 -9.29 13.49 -3.92
C ALA A 57 -10.08 13.17 -2.63
N VAL A 58 -9.40 13.12 -1.47
CA VAL A 58 -10.09 12.95 -0.18
C VAL A 58 -10.98 14.14 0.16
N GLU A 59 -10.51 15.36 -0.07
CA GLU A 59 -11.29 16.58 0.17
C GLU A 59 -12.51 16.71 -0.75
N ASP A 60 -12.37 16.37 -2.02
CA ASP A 60 -13.47 16.37 -2.98
C ASP A 60 -14.58 15.41 -2.53
N VAL A 61 -14.23 14.18 -2.11
CA VAL A 61 -15.19 13.21 -1.59
C VAL A 61 -15.82 13.69 -0.27
N LEU A 62 -15.05 14.34 0.61
CA LEU A 62 -15.59 14.96 1.82
C LEU A 62 -16.63 16.04 1.50
N VAL A 63 -16.38 16.88 0.50
CA VAL A 63 -17.32 17.90 0.02
C VAL A 63 -18.60 17.25 -0.52
N GLU A 64 -18.48 16.20 -1.34
CA GLU A 64 -19.61 15.44 -1.85
C GLU A 64 -20.46 14.85 -0.72
N TRP A 65 -19.81 14.23 0.27
CA TRP A 65 -20.49 13.64 1.42
C TRP A 65 -21.19 14.70 2.26
N ARG A 66 -20.59 15.88 2.40
CA ARG A 66 -21.23 17.00 3.08
C ARG A 66 -22.51 17.41 2.39
N ASP A 67 -22.43 17.65 1.08
CA ASP A 67 -23.55 18.10 0.28
C ASP A 67 -24.65 17.03 0.21
N ALA A 68 -24.29 15.75 0.28
CA ALA A 68 -25.21 14.61 0.33
C ALA A 68 -25.67 14.23 1.76
N ARG A 69 -25.20 14.91 2.82
CA ARG A 69 -25.49 14.60 4.23
C ARG A 69 -25.17 13.16 4.64
N LEU A 70 -24.09 12.59 4.08
CA LEU A 70 -23.66 11.22 4.35
C LEU A 70 -22.74 11.13 5.57
N SER A 71 -22.79 10.00 6.27
CA SER A 71 -21.92 9.72 7.42
C SER A 71 -21.73 8.22 7.60
N GLU A 72 -20.50 7.79 7.94
CA GLU A 72 -20.23 6.41 8.30
C GLU A 72 -20.65 6.11 9.75
N PHE A 73 -21.75 5.39 9.89
CA PHE A 73 -22.22 4.86 11.18
C PHE A 73 -21.64 3.46 11.43
N PRO A 74 -21.25 3.07 12.67
CA PRO A 74 -21.07 3.84 13.89
C PRO A 74 -19.58 4.11 14.19
N ARG A 75 -18.84 4.81 13.31
CA ARG A 75 -17.41 5.08 13.56
C ARG A 75 -17.23 6.25 14.54
N GLY A 76 -16.47 6.01 15.62
CA GLY A 76 -16.16 7.03 16.63
C GLY A 76 -15.13 8.06 16.18
N ASN A 77 -14.20 7.69 15.30
CA ASN A 77 -13.12 8.54 14.78
C ASN A 77 -13.22 8.66 13.25
N GLY A 78 -12.83 9.81 12.71
CA GLY A 78 -12.82 10.07 11.27
C GLY A 78 -12.46 11.50 10.92
N LEU A 79 -12.38 11.77 9.62
CA LEU A 79 -12.27 13.11 9.05
C LEU A 79 -13.65 13.76 9.03
N VAL A 80 -13.66 15.06 9.31
CA VAL A 80 -14.84 15.92 9.26
C VAL A 80 -14.53 17.12 8.37
N ILE A 81 -15.54 17.63 7.67
CA ILE A 81 -15.43 18.83 6.86
C ILE A 81 -16.38 19.90 7.40
N ARG A 82 -16.04 21.18 7.21
CA ARG A 82 -16.92 22.28 7.60
C ARG A 82 -18.13 22.37 6.68
N GLU A 83 -19.25 22.84 7.25
CA GLU A 83 -20.43 23.23 6.52
C GLU A 83 -20.14 24.46 5.63
N ARG A 84 -21.05 24.76 4.69
CA ARG A 84 -20.89 25.91 3.78
C ARG A 84 -20.89 27.26 4.50
N ASP A 85 -21.49 27.34 5.68
CA ASP A 85 -21.50 28.53 6.53
C ASP A 85 -20.23 28.66 7.39
N GLY A 86 -19.25 27.77 7.20
CA GLY A 86 -17.99 27.76 7.94
C GLY A 86 -18.09 27.17 9.34
N LYS A 87 -19.28 26.73 9.78
CA LYS A 87 -19.44 26.03 11.05
C LYS A 87 -18.95 24.60 10.94
N ASP A 88 -18.56 24.03 12.07
CA ASP A 88 -18.19 22.62 12.15
C ASP A 88 -19.39 21.75 11.78
N SER A 89 -19.19 20.78 10.90
CA SER A 89 -20.25 19.82 10.57
C SER A 89 -20.50 18.90 11.76
N SER A 90 -21.73 18.89 12.24
CA SER A 90 -22.10 18.15 13.45
C SER A 90 -22.19 16.63 13.23
N ILE A 91 -22.20 16.13 11.97
CA ILE A 91 -22.60 14.73 11.70
C ILE A 91 -21.80 14.04 10.58
N ILE A 92 -21.11 14.72 9.66
CA ILE A 92 -20.42 14.04 8.54
C ILE A 92 -19.09 13.46 9.00
N ARG A 93 -19.06 12.14 9.21
CA ARG A 93 -17.88 11.39 9.62
C ARG A 93 -17.43 10.50 8.47
N PHE A 94 -16.21 10.74 8.02
CA PHE A 94 -15.56 9.97 6.97
C PHE A 94 -14.43 9.15 7.58
N GLY A 95 -14.54 7.82 7.58
CA GLY A 95 -13.55 6.97 8.24
C GLY A 95 -12.15 7.11 7.64
N THR A 96 -11.12 7.04 8.49
CA THR A 96 -9.71 7.13 8.05
C THR A 96 -9.35 6.06 7.02
N GLU A 97 -9.94 4.87 7.14
CA GLU A 97 -9.76 3.79 6.15
C GLU A 97 -10.31 4.17 4.78
N THR A 98 -11.51 4.76 4.74
CA THR A 98 -12.13 5.26 3.51
C THR A 98 -11.28 6.38 2.91
N ALA A 99 -10.74 7.28 3.74
CA ALA A 99 -9.80 8.30 3.30
C ALA A 99 -8.53 7.73 2.68
N LEU A 100 -7.91 6.73 3.33
CA LEU A 100 -6.74 6.06 2.78
C LEU A 100 -7.06 5.39 1.44
N LYS A 101 -8.19 4.68 1.34
CA LYS A 101 -8.63 4.04 0.09
C LYS A 101 -8.86 5.04 -1.03
N VAL A 102 -9.52 6.17 -0.75
CA VAL A 102 -9.76 7.23 -1.73
C VAL A 102 -8.44 7.85 -2.21
N GLY A 103 -7.58 8.27 -1.26
CA GLY A 103 -6.30 8.89 -1.59
C GLY A 103 -5.37 7.96 -2.39
N LEU A 104 -5.21 6.71 -1.96
CA LEU A 104 -4.37 5.73 -2.64
C LEU A 104 -4.91 5.39 -4.04
N ARG A 105 -6.24 5.26 -4.19
CA ARG A 105 -6.85 5.02 -5.50
C ARG A 105 -6.62 6.17 -6.47
N ALA A 106 -6.73 7.41 -6.00
CA ALA A 106 -6.47 8.58 -6.83
C ALA A 106 -5.01 8.64 -7.31
N ILE A 107 -4.06 8.35 -6.41
CA ILE A 107 -2.63 8.25 -6.75
C ILE A 107 -2.40 7.15 -7.79
N ALA A 108 -2.96 5.97 -7.59
CA ALA A 108 -2.83 4.85 -8.54
C ALA A 108 -3.40 5.20 -9.92
N GLN A 109 -4.58 5.82 -9.98
CA GLN A 109 -5.18 6.27 -11.23
C GLN A 109 -4.34 7.32 -11.95
N TYR A 110 -3.73 8.25 -11.20
CA TYR A 110 -2.83 9.24 -11.77
C TYR A 110 -1.61 8.58 -12.40
N LEU A 111 -0.92 7.70 -11.66
CA LEU A 111 0.27 7.00 -12.15
C LEU A 111 -0.04 6.18 -13.42
N ASN A 112 -1.17 5.47 -13.46
CA ASN A 112 -1.58 4.73 -14.65
C ASN A 112 -1.77 5.63 -15.87
N LYS A 113 -2.39 6.81 -15.69
CA LYS A 113 -2.57 7.78 -16.78
C LYS A 113 -1.25 8.34 -17.29
N GLU A 114 -0.28 8.60 -16.41
CA GLU A 114 1.04 9.07 -16.83
C GLU A 114 1.82 7.98 -17.59
N MET A 115 1.65 6.72 -17.20
CA MET A 115 2.21 5.59 -17.97
C MET A 115 1.59 5.48 -19.36
N GLU A 116 0.27 5.60 -19.47
CA GLU A 116 -0.44 5.57 -20.77
C GLU A 116 -0.02 6.70 -21.71
N LYS A 117 0.38 7.87 -21.18
CA LYS A 117 0.90 8.99 -21.99
C LYS A 117 2.33 8.79 -22.50
N THR A 118 3.06 7.87 -21.87
CA THR A 118 4.49 7.64 -22.17
C THR A 118 4.70 6.54 -23.22
N ILE A 119 3.64 5.78 -23.53
CA ILE A 119 3.59 4.73 -24.55
C ILE A 119 3.04 5.31 -25.86
#